data_AF-A0A924EWZ1-F1
#
_entry.id   AF-A0A924EWZ1-F1
#
_cell.length_a   1.000
_cell.length_b   1.000
_cell.length_c   1.000
_cell.angle_alpha   90.00
_cell.angle_beta   90.00
_cell.angle_gamma   90.00
#
_symmetry.space_group_name_H-M   'P 1'
#
loop_
_entity.id
_entity.type
_entity.pdbx_description
1 polymer ?
#
loop_
_entity_poly.entity_id
_entity_poly.type
_entity_poly.pdbx_seq_one_letter_code
_entity_poly.pdbx_strand_id
1 'polypeptide(L)' 'MDKIMSLDQAVEDIQDGATIMLGGFLGVGAPLKSIDKLVEIGVKDLTIISLA' A
#
# COMPACT_ATOMS: atom_id res chain seq x y z
N MET A 1 -22.88 1.87 -2.86
CA MET A 1 -21.85 0.92 -2.39
C MET A 1 -21.11 1.58 -1.27
N ASP A 2 -21.10 0.96 -0.10
CA ASP A 2 -20.20 1.34 0.99
C ASP A 2 -18.77 0.95 0.62
N LYS A 3 -17.79 1.80 0.93
CA LYS A 3 -16.36 1.60 0.64
C LYS A 3 -15.52 1.60 1.91
N ILE A 4 -16.17 1.69 3.07
CA ILE A 4 -15.49 1.61 4.37
C ILE A 4 -15.18 0.14 4.63
N MET A 5 -13.89 -0.16 4.80
CA MET A 5 -13.39 -1.51 5.08
C MET A 5 -12.14 -1.44 5.95
N SER A 6 -11.72 -2.58 6.51
CA SER A 6 -10.48 -2.67 7.28
C SER A 6 -9.25 -2.63 6.37
N LEU A 7 -8.08 -2.35 6.96
CA LEU A 7 -6.80 -2.42 6.24
C LEU A 7 -6.49 -3.84 5.74
N ASP A 8 -6.86 -4.87 6.50
CA ASP A 8 -6.66 -6.27 6.10
C ASP A 8 -7.43 -6.60 4.81
N GLN A 9 -8.69 -6.17 4.73
CA GLN A 9 -9.53 -6.32 3.54
C GLN A 9 -8.98 -5.53 2.36
N ALA A 10 -8.45 -4.32 2.61
CA ALA A 10 -7.94 -3.46 1.55
C ALA A 10 -6.66 -3.98 0.88
N VAL A 11 -5.90 -4.87 1.53
CA VAL A 11 -4.64 -5.40 1.02
C VAL A 11 -4.71 -6.87 0.61
N GLU A 12 -5.85 -7.54 0.76
CA GLU A 12 -5.99 -9.00 0.58
C GLU A 12 -5.61 -9.48 -0.83
N ASP A 13 -5.87 -8.65 -1.84
CA ASP A 13 -5.61 -8.97 -3.25
C ASP A 13 -4.19 -8.58 -3.71
N ILE A 14 -3.38 -7.97 -2.84
CA ILE A 14 -2.01 -7.55 -3.19
C ILE A 14 -1.07 -8.75 -3.07
N GLN A 15 -0.36 -9.04 -4.15
CA GLN A 15 0.53 -10.19 -4.27
C GLN A 15 1.97 -9.74 -4.57
N ASP A 16 2.91 -10.66 -4.41
CA ASP A 16 4.29 -10.46 -4.79
C ASP A 16 4.39 -10.02 -6.27
N GLY A 17 5.29 -9.09 -6.58
CA GLY A 17 5.44 -8.56 -7.94
C GLY A 17 4.44 -7.46 -8.33
N ALA A 18 3.51 -7.06 -7.45
CA ALA A 18 2.52 -6.04 -7.77
C ALA A 18 3.17 -4.66 -8.03
N THR A 19 2.56 -3.88 -8.93
CA THR A 19 2.91 -2.47 -9.14
C THR A 19 1.95 -1.58 -8.36
N ILE A 20 2.45 -0.77 -7.43
CA ILE A 20 1.64 0.05 -6.53
C ILE A 20 2.07 1.52 -6.64
N MET A 21 1.09 2.42 -6.79
CA MET A 21 1.33 3.86 -6.69
C MET A 21 1.07 4.33 -5.25
N LEU A 22 2.04 5.02 -4.65
CA LEU A 22 1.92 5.64 -3.34
C LEU A 22 1.73 7.15 -3.49
N GLY A 23 0.72 7.68 -2.81
CA GLY A 23 0.54 9.13 -2.67
C GLY A 23 1.53 9.75 -1.68
N GLY A 24 1.64 11.07 -1.73
CA GLY A 24 2.49 11.88 -0.85
C GLY A 24 3.54 12.69 -1.62
N PHE A 25 4.16 13.65 -0.93
CA PHE A 25 5.27 14.47 -1.43
C PHE A 25 6.33 14.60 -0.34
N LEU A 26 7.55 14.12 -0.59
CA LEU A 26 8.62 14.04 0.41
C LEU A 26 8.15 13.38 1.73
N GLY A 27 7.27 12.38 1.63
CA GLY A 27 6.68 11.65 2.76
C GLY A 27 5.45 12.31 3.41
N VAL A 28 5.17 13.58 3.14
CA VAL A 28 3.95 14.25 3.65
C VAL A 28 2.74 13.72 2.88
N GLY A 29 1.74 13.21 3.62
CA GLY A 29 0.55 12.61 3.04
C GLY A 29 0.72 11.16 2.56
N ALA A 30 1.87 10.54 2.84
CA ALA A 30 2.09 9.13 2.53
C ALA A 30 1.17 8.21 3.36
N PRO A 31 0.67 7.10 2.78
CA PRO A 31 -0.22 6.16 3.46
C PRO A 31 0.56 5.22 4.39
N LEU A 32 1.21 5.75 5.43
CA LEU A 32 2.15 5.01 6.28
C LEU A 32 1.56 3.73 6.87
N LYS A 33 0.31 3.77 7.36
CA LYS A 33 -0.37 2.58 7.90
C LYS A 33 -0.58 1.47 6.87
N SER A 34 -0.83 1.83 5.61
CA SER A 34 -0.95 0.87 4.52
C SER A 34 0.41 0.26 4.20
N ILE A 35 1.47 1.07 4.18
CA ILE A 35 2.84 0.59 3.96
C ILE A 35 3.26 -0.37 5.07
N ASP A 36 3.02 -0.02 6.34
CA ASP A 36 3.30 -0.89 7.48
C ASP A 36 2.57 -2.23 7.35
N LYS A 37 1.31 -2.21 6.88
CA LYS A 37 0.53 -3.43 6.67
C LYS A 37 1.10 -4.31 5.55
N LEU A 38 1.53 -3.72 4.44
CA LEU A 38 2.21 -4.45 3.36
C LEU A 38 3.49 -5.14 3.86
N VAL A 39 4.24 -4.46 4.73
CA VAL A 39 5.43 -5.04 5.38
C VAL A 39 5.04 -6.18 6.32
N GLU A 40 3.97 -6.02 7.12
CA GLU A 40 3.47 -7.03 8.05
C GLU A 40 3.04 -8.32 7.35
N ILE A 41 2.32 -8.22 6.23
CA ILE A 41 1.90 -9.40 5.44
C ILE A 41 3.03 -10.00 4.61
N GLY A 42 4.18 -9.30 4.52
CA GLY A 42 5.40 -9.81 3.94
C GLY A 42 5.39 -9.95 2.41
N VAL A 43 4.59 -9.15 1.71
CA VAL A 43 4.61 -9.10 0.23
C VAL A 43 5.96 -8.56 -0.28
N LYS A 44 6.43 -9.11 -1.40
CA LYS A 44 7.78 -8.89 -1.93
C LYS A 44 7.78 -8.50 -3.39
N ASP A 45 8.95 -8.10 -3.88
CA ASP A 45 9.21 -7.80 -5.29
C ASP A 45 8.27 -6.75 -5.90
N LEU A 46 7.78 -5.83 -5.06
CA LEU A 46 6.86 -4.77 -5.47
C LEU A 46 7.57 -3.73 -6.35
N THR A 47 6.89 -3.30 -7.41
CA THR A 47 7.29 -2.10 -8.16
C THR A 47 6.52 -0.90 -7.62
N ILE A 48 7.23 0.10 -7.09
CA ILE A 48 6.60 1.27 -6.48
C ILE A 48 6.69 2.47 -7.41
N ILE A 49 5.56 3.14 -7.64
CA ILE A 49 5.49 4.45 -8.26
C ILE A 49 5.25 5.47 -7.15
N SER A 50 6.20 6.37 -6.92
CA SER A 50 6.05 7.44 -5.93
C SER A 50 6.54 8.76 -6.49
N LEU A 51 6.05 9.85 -5.90
CA LEU A 51 6.63 11.17 -6.08
C LEU A 51 7.72 11.36 -5.02
N ALA A 52 8.90 11.80 -5.46
CA ALA A 52 9.95 12.25 -4.55
C ALA A 52 9.44 13.45 -3.74
#